data_AF-A0A6P0WKZ4-F1
#
_entry.id   AF-A0A6P0WKZ4-F1
#
_cell.length_a   1.000
_cell.length_b   1.000
_cell.length_c   1.000
_cell.angle_alpha   90.00
_cell.angle_beta   90.00
_cell.angle_gamma   90.00
#
_symmetry.space_group_name_H-M   'P 1'
#
loop_
_entity.id
_entity.type
_entity.pdbx_description
1 polymer ?
#
loop_
_entity_poly.entity_id
_entity_poly.type
_entity_poly.pdbx_seq_one_letter_code
_entity_poly.pdbx_strand_id
1 'polypeptide(L)' 'GASLGWTTLRGANLTRANFYRAKLCWSNLTGAILVEAVLIDANLNQITWRNTDLRRAIMPDGFQHE' A
#
# COMPACT_ATOMS: atom_id res chain seq x y z
N GLY A 1 7.63 11.19 0.73
CA GLY A 1 6.41 10.55 1.23
C GLY A 1 5.20 11.13 0.53
N ALA A 2 4.44 10.31 -0.18
CA ALA A 2 3.19 10.71 -0.81
C ALA A 2 2.09 10.85 0.25
N SER A 3 1.18 11.82 0.10
CA SER A 3 0.00 11.96 0.96
C SER A 3 -1.22 11.44 0.22
N LEU A 4 -1.68 10.25 0.60
CA LEU A 4 -2.79 9.52 -0.02
C LEU A 4 -3.83 9.10 1.03
N GLY A 5 -3.79 9.71 2.22
CA GLY A 5 -4.77 9.45 3.25
C GLY A 5 -6.18 9.81 2.77
N TRP A 6 -7.18 9.06 3.20
CA TRP A 6 -8.58 9.25 2.80
C TRP A 6 -8.87 9.07 1.30
N THR A 7 -7.94 8.52 0.52
CA THR A 7 -8.15 8.28 -0.91
C THR A 7 -8.78 6.91 -1.19
N THR A 8 -9.50 6.81 -2.30
CA THR A 8 -9.98 5.53 -2.83
C THR A 8 -9.06 5.08 -3.96
N LEU A 9 -8.38 3.96 -3.73
CA LEU A 9 -7.46 3.28 -4.65
C LEU A 9 -7.99 1.87 -4.98
N ARG A 10 -9.31 1.68 -4.88
CA ARG A 10 -9.97 0.39 -5.10
C ARG A 10 -9.68 -0.11 -6.52
N GLY A 11 -9.11 -1.31 -6.65
CA GLY A 11 -8.76 -1.89 -7.95
C GLY A 11 -7.61 -1.19 -8.68
N ALA A 12 -6.90 -0.26 -8.03
CA ALA A 12 -5.80 0.45 -8.66
C ALA A 12 -4.60 -0.48 -8.91
N ASN A 13 -3.95 -0.34 -10.07
CA ASN A 13 -2.68 -0.99 -10.34
C ASN A 13 -1.54 -0.10 -9.80
N LEU A 14 -0.92 -0.56 -8.71
CA LEU A 14 0.19 0.08 -8.00
C LEU A 14 1.42 -0.83 -8.00
N THR A 15 1.54 -1.69 -9.01
CA THR A 15 2.69 -2.58 -9.18
C THR A 15 3.98 -1.76 -9.23
N ARG A 16 4.97 -2.10 -8.40
CA ARG A 16 6.25 -1.36 -8.24
C ARG A 16 6.11 0.09 -7.79
N ALA A 17 4.97 0.48 -7.20
CA ALA A 17 4.80 1.82 -6.67
C ALA A 17 5.73 2.07 -5.47
N ASN A 18 6.31 3.26 -5.40
CA ASN A 18 7.13 3.68 -4.27
C ASN A 18 6.30 4.51 -3.28
N PHE A 19 5.93 3.88 -2.17
CA PHE A 19 5.23 4.47 -1.03
C PHE A 19 6.16 4.71 0.17
N TYR A 20 7.47 4.86 -0.05
CA TYR A 20 8.42 5.17 1.03
C TYR A 20 7.96 6.42 1.81
N ARG A 21 7.73 6.25 3.12
CA ARG A 21 7.20 7.29 4.01
C ARG A 21 5.85 7.88 3.56
N ALA A 22 5.02 7.12 2.86
CA ALA A 22 3.71 7.59 2.43
C ALA A 22 2.70 7.58 3.59
N LYS A 23 1.77 8.54 3.57
CA LYS A 23 0.62 8.58 4.48
C LYS A 23 -0.57 7.98 3.73
N LEU A 24 -0.90 6.73 4.02
CA LEU A 24 -2.03 6.00 3.44
C LEU A 24 -3.18 5.83 4.44
N CYS A 25 -3.11 6.48 5.60
CA CYS A 25 -4.11 6.30 6.65
C CYS A 25 -5.54 6.59 6.16
N TRP A 26 -6.49 5.73 6.55
CA TRP A 26 -7.90 5.80 6.11
C TRP A 26 -8.12 5.63 4.60
N SER A 27 -7.13 5.16 3.83
CA SER A 27 -7.31 4.87 2.40
C SER A 27 -8.01 3.53 2.15
N ASN A 28 -8.66 3.41 1.00
CA ASN A 28 -9.28 2.17 0.54
C ASN A 28 -8.50 1.57 -0.64
N LEU A 29 -7.72 0.53 -0.36
CA LEU A 29 -6.94 -0.28 -1.30
C LEU A 29 -7.65 -1.59 -1.68
N THR A 30 -8.96 -1.72 -1.45
CA THR A 30 -9.68 -2.97 -1.73
C THR A 30 -9.48 -3.41 -3.19
N GLY A 31 -8.99 -4.62 -3.42
CA GLY A 31 -8.72 -5.13 -4.77
C GLY A 31 -7.53 -4.48 -5.49
N ALA A 32 -6.75 -3.62 -4.83
CA ALA A 32 -5.58 -3.01 -5.45
C ALA A 32 -4.45 -4.02 -5.66
N ILE A 33 -3.59 -3.74 -6.64
CA ILE A 33 -2.42 -4.56 -6.96
C ILE A 33 -1.17 -3.80 -6.50
N LEU A 34 -0.55 -4.24 -5.41
CA LEU A 34 0.68 -3.69 -4.85
C LEU A 34 1.87 -4.62 -5.04
N VAL A 35 1.86 -5.42 -6.12
CA VAL A 35 2.94 -6.36 -6.41
C VAL A 35 4.27 -5.63 -6.54
N GLU A 36 5.30 -6.07 -5.81
CA GLU A 36 6.60 -5.38 -5.72
C GLU A 36 6.55 -3.91 -5.26
N ALA A 37 5.47 -3.47 -4.60
CA ALA A 37 5.38 -2.11 -4.05
C ALA A 37 6.28 -1.94 -2.81
N VAL A 38 6.78 -0.72 -2.60
CA VAL A 38 7.64 -0.38 -1.46
C VAL A 38 6.87 0.47 -0.47
N LEU A 39 6.47 -0.10 0.68
CA LEU A 39 5.71 0.56 1.74
C LEU A 39 6.56 0.85 2.99
N ILE A 40 7.89 0.81 2.88
CA ILE A 40 8.82 1.06 4.00
C ILE A 40 8.48 2.39 4.67
N ASP A 41 8.32 2.38 5.99
CA ASP A 41 7.98 3.55 6.81
C ASP A 41 6.64 4.23 6.40
N ALA A 42 5.77 3.53 5.67
CA ALA A 42 4.45 4.03 5.29
C ALA A 42 3.44 3.89 6.46
N ASN A 43 2.60 4.91 6.63
CA ASN A 43 1.52 4.88 7.61
C ASN A 43 0.28 4.20 7.01
N LEU A 44 0.05 2.95 7.39
CA LEU A 44 -1.08 2.11 7.00
C LEU A 44 -2.19 2.04 8.08
N ASN A 45 -2.27 3.02 8.98
CA ASN A 45 -3.28 2.99 10.03
C ASN A 45 -4.71 3.11 9.45
N GLN A 46 -5.63 2.25 9.89
CA GLN A 46 -7.03 2.21 9.43
C GLN A 46 -7.20 2.05 7.90
N ILE A 47 -6.26 1.39 7.20
CA ILE A 47 -6.46 1.11 5.76
C ILE A 47 -7.43 -0.03 5.54
N THR A 48 -8.25 0.09 4.50
CA THR A 48 -9.06 -1.03 4.01
C THR A 48 -8.38 -1.65 2.81
N TRP A 49 -7.95 -2.90 2.93
CA TRP A 49 -7.08 -3.59 1.96
C TRP A 49 -7.54 -5.03 1.73
N ARG A 50 -8.85 -5.25 1.74
CA ARG A 50 -9.44 -6.55 1.42
C ARG A 50 -9.12 -6.94 -0.03
N ASN A 51 -8.74 -8.20 -0.25
CA ASN A 51 -8.47 -8.74 -1.58
C ASN A 51 -7.36 -7.98 -2.34
N THR A 52 -6.42 -7.37 -1.62
CA THR A 52 -5.26 -6.66 -2.18
C THR A 52 -4.15 -7.66 -2.49
N ASP A 53 -3.52 -7.53 -3.65
CA ASP A 53 -2.37 -8.33 -4.02
C ASP A 53 -1.09 -7.67 -3.50
N LEU A 54 -0.45 -8.28 -2.51
CA LEU A 54 0.78 -7.79 -1.87
C LEU A 54 2.00 -8.65 -2.21
N ARG A 55 1.91 -9.54 -3.21
CA ARG A 55 3.02 -10.43 -3.56
C ARG A 55 4.29 -9.65 -3.84
N ARG A 56 5.39 -10.05 -3.23
CA ARG A 56 6.70 -9.39 -3.30
C ARG A 56 6.72 -7.94 -2.79
N ALA A 57 5.65 -7.43 -2.17
CA ALA A 57 5.61 -6.07 -1.63
C ALA A 57 6.45 -5.96 -0.35
N ILE A 58 7.16 -4.84 -0.18
CA ILE A 58 7.92 -4.57 1.04
C ILE A 58 7.00 -3.83 2.02
N MET A 59 6.68 -4.46 3.13
CA MET A 59 5.81 -3.93 4.19
C MET A 59 6.50 -2.78 4.96
N PRO A 60 5.76 -1.97 5.73
CA PRO A 60 6.34 -0.89 6.54
C PRO A 60 7.42 -1.35 7.52
N ASP A 61 7.33 -2.60 7.98
CA ASP A 61 8.29 -3.24 8.87
C ASP A 61 9.60 -3.66 8.16
N GLY A 62 9.68 -3.47 6.84
CA GLY A 62 10.84 -3.83 6.02
C GLY A 62 10.81 -5.26 5.48
N PHE A 63 9.86 -6.09 5.92
CA PHE A 63 9.70 -7.45 5.42
C PHE A 63 9.00 -7.49 4.06
N GLN A 64 9.54 -8.30 3.15
CA GLN A 64 8.88 -8.61 1.89
C GLN A 64 7.80 -9.66 2.13
N HIS A 65 6.58 -9.38 1.65
CA HIS A 65 5.48 -10.34 1.63
C HIS A 65 5.62 -11.27 0.41
N GLU A 66 5.38 -12.56 0.58
CA GLU A 66 5.52 -13.56 -0.51
C GLU A 66 4.27 -13.61 -1.39
#